data_AF-A0A9P8BSB3-F1
#
_entry.id   AF-A0A9P8BSB3-F1
#
_cell.length_a   1.000
_cell.length_b   1.000
_cell.length_c   1.000
_cell.angle_alpha   90.00
_cell.angle_beta   90.00
_cell.angle_gamma   90.00
#
_symmetry.space_group_name_H-M   'P 1'
#
loop_
_entity.id
_entity.type
_entity.pdbx_description
1 polymer ?
#
loop_
_entity_poly.entity_id
_entity_poly.type
_entity_poly.pdbx_seq_one_letter_code
_entity_poly.pdbx_strand_id
1 'polypeptide(L)'
;MTTAMFKTGMNRSLLNKDFFQAILDRAYGPNRALTKSWSEEELDSSASILSNISSGDDDEDEDDENFSSEEDEHHGGSLSAASPSGNGNSSHSEEPCPMDDMTGHFLYRIEFESRTHPSILSSPSSSPPHGSFSISATSRVENYHHTSTSNNNNDGQLYVVIKSKPIDTALIELTNIMAQLQGGDFAEEYDMVKDQTGFRNSHIREIELAELSWQVGGAMESISTKVYNVLRNDSQQLYALCLEYLDPSQGNITHMNSTDTALTSWSSNDIHLVLRELASFHAQFLGQEDRVLGMTFLETPTRSLMKLLRPAYEAMVKTNRKNEPALFSQFLTDSMLDFLEHSDEYWAKIEKSPRTLIHGDFNTRNICLRLNPNTGAQKLCAYDWELACCHLPQRDVVEFLSFVLPPGSNEWAHYIEYHRLALKAAYKSQSQASSSVSPAIVFPSPREYMEVAKIALLDFAALRVAMYGVSNSFKMVDWLPRILNTVEEQLKRMGPMRAPSDKIIHESKL
;
A
#
# COMPACT_ATOMS: atom_id res chain seq x y z
N MET A 1 12.55 -14.19 4.28
CA MET A 1 13.80 -13.56 3.78
C MET A 1 13.73 -12.03 3.78
N THR A 2 12.66 -11.40 3.27
CA THR A 2 12.43 -9.94 3.30
C THR A 2 12.41 -9.35 4.72
N THR A 3 11.74 -10.03 5.65
CA THR A 3 11.60 -9.61 7.05
C THR A 3 12.91 -9.82 7.84
N ALA A 4 13.66 -10.91 7.56
CA ALA A 4 14.90 -11.24 8.27
C ALA A 4 16.13 -10.40 7.90
N MET A 5 16.13 -9.74 6.74
CA MET A 5 17.28 -8.93 6.30
C MET A 5 17.24 -7.48 6.79
N PHE A 6 16.09 -6.99 7.27
CA PHE A 6 15.94 -5.62 7.74
C PHE A 6 15.89 -5.55 9.27
N LYS A 7 17.02 -5.83 9.92
CA LYS A 7 17.31 -5.19 11.21
C LYS A 7 17.56 -3.70 10.97
N THR A 8 16.52 -2.93 10.62
CA THR A 8 16.57 -1.50 10.87
C THR A 8 16.44 -1.35 12.38
N GLY A 9 17.57 -1.45 13.08
CA GLY A 9 17.66 -1.07 14.48
C GLY A 9 17.40 0.43 14.54
N MET A 10 16.12 0.83 14.50
CA MET A 10 15.71 2.20 14.71
C MET A 10 16.38 2.64 16.00
N ASN A 11 17.18 3.69 15.93
CA ASN A 11 17.90 4.17 17.10
C ASN A 11 16.87 4.73 18.09
N ARG A 12 16.45 3.89 19.05
CA ARG A 12 15.40 4.20 20.03
C ARG A 12 15.72 5.46 20.85
N SER A 13 16.98 5.89 20.90
CA SER A 13 17.34 7.17 21.55
C SER A 13 16.69 8.41 20.90
N LEU A 14 16.25 8.31 19.64
CA LEU A 14 15.53 9.37 18.94
C LEU A 14 14.02 9.39 19.27
N LEU A 15 13.49 8.30 19.83
CA LEU A 15 12.14 8.25 20.40
C LEU A 15 12.17 8.81 21.83
N ASN A 16 12.39 10.12 21.91
CA ASN A 16 12.50 10.85 23.16
C ASN A 16 11.20 11.61 23.51
N LYS A 17 11.20 12.30 24.66
CA LYS A 17 10.03 13.05 25.13
C LYS A 17 9.51 14.05 24.10
N ASP A 18 10.39 14.75 23.40
CA ASP A 18 10.01 15.78 22.44
C ASP A 18 9.33 15.16 21.21
N PHE A 19 9.80 13.98 20.77
CA PHE A 19 9.15 13.21 19.71
C PHE A 19 7.71 12.83 20.09
N PHE A 20 7.50 12.28 21.28
CA PHE A 20 6.16 11.91 21.77
C PHE A 20 5.29 13.13 22.09
N GLN A 21 5.88 14.25 22.51
CA GLN A 21 5.16 15.49 22.71
C GLN A 21 4.65 16.08 21.39
N ALA A 22 5.45 16.02 20.31
CA ALA A 22 5.03 16.45 18.98
C ALA A 22 3.83 15.63 18.45
N ILE A 23 3.79 14.33 18.76
CA ILE A 23 2.63 13.46 18.45
C ILE A 23 1.36 13.98 19.16
N LEU A 24 1.45 14.26 20.47
CA LEU A 24 0.32 14.77 21.24
C LEU A 24 -0.13 16.16 20.79
N ASP A 25 0.81 17.05 20.48
CA ASP A 25 0.51 18.39 19.95
C ASP A 25 -0.23 18.30 18.60
N ARG A 26 0.09 17.30 17.77
CA ARG A 26 -0.64 17.04 16.53
C ARG A 26 -2.01 16.42 16.78
N ALA A 27 -2.11 15.50 17.73
CA ALA A 27 -3.35 14.78 18.04
C ALA A 27 -4.40 15.68 18.68
N TYR A 28 -4.00 16.52 19.64
CA TYR A 28 -4.91 17.30 20.50
C TYR A 28 -4.76 18.82 20.34
N GLY A 29 -3.73 19.28 19.67
CA GLY A 29 -3.36 20.70 19.54
C GLY A 29 -2.23 21.09 20.50
N PRO A 30 -1.46 22.15 20.19
CA PRO A 30 -0.27 22.53 20.95
C PRO A 30 -0.58 22.75 22.43
N ASN A 31 0.22 22.13 23.31
CA ASN A 31 0.13 22.26 24.77
C ASN A 31 -1.21 21.82 25.40
N ARG A 32 -2.08 21.13 24.65
CA ARG A 32 -3.35 20.61 25.20
C ARG A 32 -3.21 19.27 25.89
N ALA A 33 -2.16 18.53 25.57
CA ALA A 33 -1.81 17.27 26.22
C ALA A 33 -0.30 17.26 26.47
N LEU A 34 0.13 16.81 27.64
CA LEU A 34 1.55 16.64 27.96
C LEU A 34 1.92 15.18 28.13
N THR A 35 3.01 14.75 27.49
CA THR A 35 3.52 13.40 27.63
C THR A 35 3.97 13.15 29.07
N LYS A 36 3.40 12.11 29.70
CA LYS A 36 3.81 11.58 31.00
C LYS A 36 4.85 10.47 30.83
N SER A 37 4.50 9.49 30.01
CA SER A 37 5.24 8.24 29.80
C SER A 37 4.87 7.66 28.44
N TRP A 38 5.71 6.76 27.94
CA TRP A 38 5.43 5.95 26.78
C TRP A 38 6.02 4.55 26.97
N SER A 39 5.34 3.56 26.42
CA SER A 39 5.77 2.16 26.38
C SER A 39 5.57 1.60 24.99
N GLU A 40 6.50 0.76 24.56
CA GLU A 40 6.29 -0.14 23.44
C GLU A 40 5.35 -1.26 23.91
N GLU A 41 4.35 -1.57 23.12
CA GLU A 41 3.39 -2.64 23.37
C GLU A 41 3.57 -3.71 22.30
N GLU A 42 3.14 -4.94 22.63
CA GLU A 42 3.12 -6.02 21.66
C GLU A 42 2.09 -5.73 20.57
N LEU A 43 2.51 -5.80 19.30
CA LEU A 43 1.59 -5.75 18.17
C LEU A 43 0.83 -7.07 18.12
N ASP A 44 -0.49 -7.03 18.28
CA ASP A 44 -1.31 -8.18 17.92
C ASP A 44 -1.13 -8.43 16.41
N SER A 45 -0.49 -9.55 16.07
CA SER A 45 -0.16 -9.95 14.70
C SER A 45 -1.41 -10.02 13.81
N SER A 46 -2.59 -10.26 14.40
CA SER A 46 -3.87 -10.33 13.71
C SER A 46 -4.52 -8.95 13.45
N ALA A 47 -4.18 -7.93 14.23
CA ALA A 47 -4.81 -6.60 14.20
C ALA A 47 -4.03 -5.57 13.38
N SER A 48 -2.85 -5.93 12.88
CA SER A 48 -1.91 -4.98 12.28
C SER A 48 -2.17 -4.74 10.79
N ILE A 49 -1.91 -3.51 10.33
CA ILE A 49 -1.82 -3.10 8.90
C ILE A 49 -0.84 -3.99 8.10
N LEU A 50 -0.07 -4.81 8.82
CA LEU A 50 1.22 -5.35 8.44
C LEU A 50 1.22 -6.87 8.26
N SER A 51 0.10 -7.56 8.52
CA SER A 51 -0.03 -9.00 8.22
C SER A 51 0.23 -9.29 6.73
N ASN A 52 -0.03 -8.33 5.85
CA ASN A 52 0.12 -8.49 4.40
C ASN A 52 1.56 -8.56 3.88
N ILE A 53 2.58 -8.30 4.70
CA ILE A 53 3.99 -8.59 4.34
C ILE A 53 4.51 -9.79 5.14
N SER A 54 4.00 -10.07 6.34
CA SER A 54 4.62 -11.04 7.25
C SER A 54 3.80 -12.25 7.68
N SER A 55 2.47 -12.28 7.64
CA SER A 55 1.70 -13.39 8.24
C SER A 55 0.66 -13.96 7.28
N GLY A 56 1.02 -15.07 6.63
CA GLY A 56 0.09 -16.15 6.36
C GLY A 56 0.70 -17.36 7.09
N ASP A 57 -0.13 -18.03 7.88
CA ASP A 57 0.13 -19.23 8.68
C ASP A 57 0.53 -18.99 10.15
N ASP A 58 -0.47 -19.16 11.02
CA ASP A 58 -0.37 -19.86 12.30
C ASP A 58 -1.71 -20.61 12.48
N ASP A 59 -1.91 -21.66 11.70
CA ASP A 59 -2.81 -22.75 12.05
C ASP A 59 -1.97 -24.04 11.96
N GLU A 60 -1.23 -24.32 13.04
CA GLU A 60 -0.72 -25.67 13.28
C GLU A 60 -1.92 -26.57 13.61
N ASP A 61 -2.41 -27.30 12.59
CA ASP A 61 -3.17 -28.52 12.83
C ASP A 61 -2.22 -29.54 13.47
N GLU A 62 -2.18 -29.57 14.80
CA GLU A 62 -1.74 -30.73 15.58
C GLU A 62 -2.71 -31.89 15.34
N ASP A 63 -2.58 -32.58 14.20
CA ASP A 63 -3.15 -33.91 14.02
C ASP A 63 -2.11 -34.98 14.43
N ASP A 64 -2.24 -35.41 15.67
CA ASP A 64 -1.68 -36.64 16.26
C ASP A 64 -2.13 -37.88 15.45
N GLU A 65 -1.47 -38.18 14.33
CA GLU A 65 -1.58 -39.48 13.67
C GLU A 65 -0.50 -40.44 14.19
N ASN A 66 -0.91 -41.13 15.27
CA ASN A 66 -0.30 -42.28 15.89
C ASN A 66 -0.17 -43.46 14.89
N PHE A 67 0.92 -43.53 14.13
CA PHE A 67 1.22 -44.68 13.27
C PHE A 67 2.04 -45.73 14.02
N SER A 68 1.34 -46.74 14.56
CA SER A 68 1.93 -48.00 14.99
C SER A 68 2.32 -48.84 13.77
N SER A 69 3.60 -49.13 13.59
CA SER A 69 4.05 -50.20 12.69
C SER A 69 4.72 -51.31 13.51
N GLU A 70 4.00 -52.42 13.67
CA GLU A 70 4.57 -53.72 14.03
C GLU A 70 5.36 -54.30 12.85
N GLU A 71 6.57 -54.75 13.19
CA GLU A 71 7.30 -55.96 12.75
C GLU A 71 7.22 -56.44 11.29
N ASP A 72 8.36 -56.51 10.60
CA ASP A 72 8.99 -57.82 10.34
C ASP A 72 10.45 -57.73 9.81
N GLU A 73 11.14 -58.85 10.01
CA GLU A 73 12.58 -59.13 10.08
C GLU A 73 13.41 -58.95 8.78
N HIS A 74 14.71 -58.60 8.92
CA HIS A 74 15.83 -59.54 8.66
C HIS A 74 17.26 -58.94 8.83
N HIS A 75 18.04 -59.67 9.65
CA HIS A 75 19.49 -59.87 9.75
C HIS A 75 20.54 -58.88 9.19
N GLY A 76 21.46 -58.49 10.10
CA GLY A 76 22.89 -58.82 9.91
C GLY A 76 23.91 -57.76 10.31
N GLY A 77 24.68 -58.00 11.38
CA GLY A 77 26.10 -57.62 11.43
C GLY A 77 26.59 -56.60 12.47
N SER A 78 26.85 -57.10 13.69
CA SER A 78 28.02 -56.86 14.57
C SER A 78 28.97 -55.67 14.30
N LEU A 79 29.21 -54.83 15.31
CA LEU A 79 30.50 -54.79 16.05
C LEU A 79 30.50 -53.83 17.27
N SER A 80 31.19 -54.29 18.31
CA SER A 80 31.42 -53.82 19.68
C SER A 80 32.17 -52.48 19.83
N ALA A 81 31.74 -51.58 20.72
CA ALA A 81 32.17 -51.37 22.13
C ALA A 81 33.40 -50.45 22.35
N ALA A 82 33.22 -49.38 23.14
CA ALA A 82 33.98 -49.05 24.36
C ALA A 82 33.96 -47.53 24.64
N SER A 83 33.33 -47.14 25.74
CA SER A 83 33.57 -45.87 26.46
C SER A 83 34.86 -45.97 27.28
N PRO A 84 35.50 -44.84 27.65
CA PRO A 84 35.25 -44.35 29.01
C PRO A 84 35.21 -42.82 29.18
N SER A 85 34.31 -42.42 30.09
CA SER A 85 34.29 -41.28 31.04
C SER A 85 35.31 -40.12 30.95
N GLY A 86 34.80 -38.89 31.05
CA GLY A 86 35.56 -37.72 31.52
C GLY A 86 34.77 -36.40 31.53
N ASN A 87 34.14 -36.10 32.67
CA ASN A 87 33.54 -34.83 33.14
C ASN A 87 33.85 -33.51 32.43
N GLY A 88 32.81 -32.65 32.30
CA GLY A 88 32.94 -31.24 32.67
C GLY A 88 32.18 -30.21 31.83
N ASN A 89 31.12 -29.67 32.44
CA ASN A 89 30.65 -28.28 32.36
C ASN A 89 29.65 -27.78 31.30
N SER A 90 28.69 -27.04 31.90
CA SER A 90 27.82 -25.96 31.41
C SER A 90 26.77 -26.30 30.36
N SER A 91 25.60 -26.67 30.89
CA SER A 91 24.29 -26.39 30.31
C SER A 91 24.11 -24.88 30.11
N HIS A 92 24.40 -24.38 28.90
CA HIS A 92 23.70 -23.23 28.38
C HIS A 92 22.44 -23.75 27.71
N SER A 93 21.31 -23.61 28.41
CA SER A 93 20.01 -23.58 27.76
C SER A 93 20.03 -22.37 26.83
N GLU A 94 20.26 -22.61 25.54
CA GLU A 94 19.89 -21.67 24.51
C GLU A 94 18.36 -21.57 24.56
N GLU A 95 17.88 -20.57 25.29
CA GLU A 95 16.51 -20.10 25.12
C GLU A 95 16.34 -19.78 23.64
N PRO A 96 15.31 -20.31 22.96
CA PRO A 96 15.04 -19.94 21.58
C PRO A 96 14.82 -18.42 21.58
N CYS A 97 15.65 -17.71 20.81
CA CYS A 97 15.45 -16.30 20.55
C CYS A 97 14.05 -16.15 19.94
N PRO A 98 13.13 -15.38 20.55
CA PRO A 98 11.80 -15.21 19.99
C PRO A 98 11.99 -14.60 18.60
N MET A 99 11.53 -15.32 17.58
CA MET A 99 11.58 -14.92 16.17
C MET A 99 10.42 -13.98 15.82
N ASP A 100 9.83 -13.36 16.83
CA ASP A 100 8.58 -12.63 16.70
C ASP A 100 8.88 -11.14 16.53
N ASP A 101 8.34 -10.61 15.44
CA ASP A 101 8.38 -9.22 14.98
C ASP A 101 9.65 -8.77 14.24
N MET A 102 9.81 -9.34 13.04
CA MET A 102 10.78 -8.88 12.05
C MET A 102 10.29 -7.67 11.23
N THR A 103 9.10 -7.13 11.52
CA THR A 103 8.59 -5.98 10.80
C THR A 103 9.18 -4.70 11.40
N GLY A 104 9.57 -3.72 10.58
CA GLY A 104 10.10 -2.43 11.06
C GLY A 104 9.04 -1.56 11.76
N HIS A 105 8.04 -2.12 12.41
CA HIS A 105 6.91 -1.40 12.95
C HIS A 105 6.75 -1.70 14.44
N PHE A 106 6.32 -0.69 15.19
CA PHE A 106 6.26 -0.79 16.65
C PHE A 106 5.00 -0.10 17.15
N LEU A 107 4.18 -0.80 17.94
CA LEU A 107 3.04 -0.20 18.64
C LEU A 107 3.54 0.52 19.89
N TYR A 108 3.13 1.77 20.06
CA TYR A 108 3.43 2.54 21.25
C TYR A 108 2.16 3.03 21.92
N ARG A 109 2.11 2.89 23.24
CA ARG A 109 1.14 3.56 24.11
C ARG A 109 1.77 4.82 24.67
N ILE A 110 1.11 5.96 24.44
CA ILE A 110 1.52 7.26 24.98
C ILE A 110 0.53 7.65 26.07
N GLU A 111 1.01 7.78 27.30
CA GLU A 111 0.23 8.28 28.43
C GLU A 111 0.41 9.78 28.56
N PHE A 112 -0.69 10.52 28.70
CA PHE A 112 -0.66 11.97 28.72
C PHE A 112 -1.60 12.60 29.75
N GLU A 113 -1.30 13.85 30.11
CA GLU A 113 -2.17 14.71 30.91
C GLU A 113 -2.83 15.77 30.02
N SER A 114 -4.15 15.81 29.99
CA SER A 114 -4.92 16.86 29.34
C SER A 114 -4.88 18.15 30.14
N ARG A 115 -4.62 19.25 29.45
CA ARG A 115 -4.70 20.60 30.01
C ARG A 115 -6.03 21.20 29.58
N THR A 116 -7.01 21.19 30.47
CA THR A 116 -8.16 22.08 30.32
C THR A 116 -7.67 23.51 30.50
N HIS A 117 -7.68 24.31 29.43
CA HIS A 117 -7.52 25.75 29.60
C HIS A 117 -8.67 26.23 30.50
N PRO A 118 -8.40 26.89 31.65
CA PRO A 118 -9.46 27.58 32.35
C PRO A 118 -10.04 28.62 31.40
N SER A 119 -11.34 28.54 31.18
CA SER A 119 -12.11 29.43 30.32
C SER A 119 -11.71 30.88 30.64
N ILE A 120 -11.08 31.57 29.69
CA ILE A 120 -10.93 33.03 29.78
C ILE A 120 -12.32 33.62 29.52
N LEU A 121 -13.13 33.65 30.56
CA LEU A 121 -14.27 34.56 30.67
C LEU A 121 -13.72 35.90 31.17
N SER A 122 -13.32 36.76 30.24
CA SER A 122 -13.39 38.22 30.43
C SER A 122 -13.07 38.95 29.12
N SER A 123 -14.12 39.47 28.47
CA SER A 123 -14.01 40.69 27.66
C SER A 123 -14.04 41.89 28.62
N PRO A 124 -13.34 43.01 28.33
CA PRO A 124 -13.98 44.01 27.48
C PRO A 124 -13.07 44.74 26.48
N SER A 125 -13.67 45.00 25.30
CA SER A 125 -13.52 46.14 24.38
C SER A 125 -12.20 46.92 24.26
N SER A 126 -11.57 46.84 23.08
CA SER A 126 -11.35 47.99 22.18
C SER A 126 -10.63 47.54 20.89
N SER A 127 -10.92 48.21 19.79
CA SER A 127 -10.33 48.03 18.44
C SER A 127 -9.84 49.41 17.95
N PRO A 128 -9.13 49.57 16.80
CA PRO A 128 -8.16 48.76 16.02
C PRO A 128 -6.91 49.65 15.66
N PRO A 129 -6.13 49.53 14.54
CA PRO A 129 -6.02 48.53 13.45
C PRO A 129 -4.57 48.11 13.03
N HIS A 130 -4.42 46.95 12.36
CA HIS A 130 -3.81 46.77 11.01
C HIS A 130 -3.41 45.30 10.71
N GLY A 131 -4.00 44.77 9.63
CA GLY A 131 -3.41 43.87 8.63
C GLY A 131 -2.56 42.67 9.04
N SER A 132 -3.18 41.50 9.17
CA SER A 132 -2.57 40.22 8.81
C SER A 132 -3.65 39.18 8.53
N PHE A 133 -3.57 38.53 7.37
CA PHE A 133 -4.45 37.43 6.96
C PHE A 133 -4.39 36.28 7.97
N SER A 134 -5.50 35.99 8.64
CA SER A 134 -5.70 34.75 9.38
C SER A 134 -6.64 33.83 8.60
N ILE A 135 -6.12 32.69 8.15
CA ILE A 135 -6.94 31.59 7.66
C ILE A 135 -7.64 30.98 8.89
N SER A 136 -8.97 31.05 8.93
CA SER A 136 -9.75 30.42 9.99
C SER A 136 -9.73 28.90 9.80
N ALA A 137 -8.88 28.21 10.55
CA ALA A 137 -9.01 26.77 10.76
C ALA A 137 -10.26 26.54 11.63
N THR A 138 -11.37 26.19 11.01
CA THR A 138 -12.49 25.57 11.74
C THR A 138 -12.02 24.23 12.26
N SER A 139 -11.64 24.17 13.53
CA SER A 139 -11.32 22.92 14.22
C SER A 139 -12.59 22.06 14.32
N ARG A 140 -12.80 21.17 13.35
CA ARG A 140 -13.65 20.00 13.56
C ARG A 140 -12.84 19.02 14.41
N VAL A 141 -13.03 19.10 15.72
CA VAL A 141 -12.61 18.04 16.63
C VAL A 141 -13.57 16.88 16.43
N GLU A 142 -13.22 15.97 15.52
CA GLU A 142 -13.85 14.65 15.50
C GLU A 142 -13.27 13.87 16.68
N ASN A 143 -14.06 13.72 17.75
CA ASN A 143 -13.72 12.93 18.92
C ASN A 143 -13.69 11.45 18.53
N TYR A 144 -12.51 10.96 18.17
CA TYR A 144 -12.20 9.54 18.10
C TYR A 144 -11.03 9.29 19.03
N HIS A 145 -11.15 8.21 19.82
CA HIS A 145 -10.30 7.85 20.95
C HIS A 145 -10.58 8.65 22.24
N HIS A 146 -11.74 8.39 22.84
CA HIS A 146 -11.90 8.52 24.29
C HIS A 146 -12.44 7.21 24.87
N THR A 147 -11.54 6.36 25.37
CA THR A 147 -11.86 5.52 26.52
C THR A 147 -11.84 6.43 27.75
N SER A 148 -12.93 7.16 27.98
CA SER A 148 -13.11 7.95 29.20
C SER A 148 -13.37 6.99 30.36
N THR A 149 -12.32 6.56 31.04
CA THR A 149 -12.47 6.00 32.40
C THR A 149 -12.79 7.15 33.34
N SER A 150 -14.03 7.13 33.86
CA SER A 150 -14.53 7.97 34.93
C SER A 150 -13.59 7.89 36.15
N ASN A 151 -12.70 8.86 36.28
CA ASN A 151 -12.12 9.35 37.54
C ASN A 151 -11.56 10.75 37.26
N ASN A 152 -11.54 11.62 38.28
CA ASN A 152 -11.14 13.04 38.26
C ASN A 152 -9.69 13.35 37.79
N ASN A 153 -9.06 12.50 37.00
CA ASN A 153 -7.76 12.73 36.41
C ASN A 153 -7.95 13.12 34.95
N ASN A 154 -7.33 14.23 34.54
CA ASN A 154 -7.27 14.67 33.14
C ASN A 154 -6.40 13.73 32.27
N ASP A 155 -6.21 12.47 32.66
CA ASP A 155 -5.25 11.56 32.03
C ASP A 155 -5.88 10.85 30.83
N GLY A 156 -5.08 10.63 29.80
CA GLY A 156 -5.49 9.95 28.58
C GLY A 156 -4.41 9.05 28.02
N GLN A 157 -4.80 8.20 27.07
CA GLN A 157 -3.93 7.30 26.35
C GLN A 157 -4.11 7.48 24.85
N LEU A 158 -3.01 7.42 24.12
CA LEU A 158 -2.99 7.41 22.65
C LEU A 158 -2.13 6.25 22.18
N TYR A 159 -2.70 5.41 21.31
CA TYR A 159 -1.99 4.33 20.64
C TYR A 159 -1.55 4.76 19.25
N VAL A 160 -0.29 4.51 18.92
CA VAL A 160 0.31 4.86 17.62
C VAL A 160 1.17 3.73 17.09
N VAL A 161 1.26 3.63 15.76
CA VAL A 161 2.21 2.72 15.10
C VAL A 161 3.37 3.54 14.55
N ILE A 162 4.58 3.21 14.94
CA ILE A 162 5.80 3.78 14.35
C ILE A 162 6.28 2.85 13.25
N LYS A 163 6.17 3.26 11.99
CA LYS A 163 6.64 2.56 10.79
C LYS A 163 8.05 3.04 10.42
N SER A 164 9.06 2.24 10.70
CA SER A 164 10.44 2.42 10.21
C SER A 164 10.53 1.99 8.74
N LYS A 165 11.19 2.80 7.93
CA LYS A 165 11.36 2.57 6.50
C LYS A 165 12.84 2.27 6.19
N PRO A 166 13.16 1.15 5.51
CA PRO A 166 14.49 0.95 4.97
C PRO A 166 14.73 1.96 3.84
N ILE A 167 15.98 2.30 3.56
CA ILE A 167 16.34 3.08 2.37
C ILE A 167 15.93 2.34 1.08
N ASP A 168 15.66 3.10 0.03
CA ASP A 168 15.16 2.57 -1.25
C ASP A 168 16.14 1.60 -1.90
N THR A 169 17.45 1.86 -1.83
CA THR A 169 18.47 0.97 -2.40
C THR A 169 18.27 -0.45 -1.87
N ALA A 170 18.03 -0.62 -0.57
CA ALA A 170 17.91 -1.94 0.00
C ALA A 170 16.67 -2.71 -0.50
N LEU A 171 15.56 -2.02 -0.78
CA LEU A 171 14.39 -2.60 -1.47
C LEU A 171 14.72 -2.96 -2.93
N ILE A 172 15.43 -2.07 -3.63
CA ILE A 172 15.90 -2.30 -5.01
C ILE A 172 16.81 -3.53 -5.07
N GLU A 173 17.80 -3.62 -4.19
CA GLU A 173 18.71 -4.76 -4.08
C GLU A 173 17.96 -6.05 -3.77
N LEU A 174 16.97 -6.02 -2.86
CA LEU A 174 16.17 -7.21 -2.57
C LEU A 174 15.40 -7.70 -3.80
N THR A 175 14.75 -6.80 -4.54
CA THR A 175 14.01 -7.19 -5.76
C THR A 175 14.98 -7.69 -6.84
N ASN A 176 16.19 -7.12 -6.93
CA ASN A 176 17.22 -7.61 -7.82
C ASN A 176 17.71 -9.00 -7.41
N ILE A 177 17.91 -9.27 -6.12
CA ILE A 177 18.26 -10.61 -5.61
C ILE A 177 17.18 -11.63 -6.00
N MET A 178 15.90 -11.28 -5.87
CA MET A 178 14.80 -12.14 -6.34
C MET A 178 14.92 -12.45 -7.84
N ALA A 179 15.25 -11.45 -8.66
CA ALA A 179 15.51 -11.66 -10.09
C ALA A 179 16.73 -12.57 -10.34
N GLN A 180 17.84 -12.33 -9.64
CA GLN A 180 19.06 -13.17 -9.73
C GLN A 180 18.79 -14.63 -9.35
N LEU A 181 17.96 -14.87 -8.33
CA LEU A 181 17.59 -16.21 -7.89
C LEU A 181 16.73 -16.96 -8.92
N GLN A 182 15.96 -16.24 -9.75
CA GLN A 182 15.24 -16.85 -10.87
C GLN A 182 16.13 -17.08 -12.11
N GLY A 183 17.19 -16.30 -12.27
CA GLY A 183 18.23 -16.49 -13.29
C GLY A 183 17.80 -16.18 -14.74
N GLY A 184 18.69 -16.48 -15.69
CA GLY A 184 18.47 -16.28 -17.13
C GLY A 184 18.32 -14.81 -17.53
N ASP A 185 17.66 -14.56 -18.68
CA ASP A 185 17.45 -13.22 -19.22
C ASP A 185 16.81 -12.26 -18.22
N PHE A 186 15.95 -12.75 -17.31
CA PHE A 186 15.32 -11.90 -16.30
C PHE A 186 16.35 -11.32 -15.33
N ALA A 187 17.29 -12.14 -14.85
CA ALA A 187 18.37 -11.68 -13.98
C ALA A 187 19.27 -10.65 -14.67
N GLU A 188 19.62 -10.89 -15.93
CA GLU A 188 20.50 -10.01 -16.71
C GLU A 188 19.84 -8.66 -17.03
N GLU A 189 18.61 -8.69 -17.55
CA GLU A 189 17.88 -7.50 -17.96
C GLU A 189 17.42 -6.65 -16.77
N TYR A 190 16.99 -7.29 -15.68
CA TYR A 190 16.53 -6.58 -14.48
C TYR A 190 17.68 -5.85 -13.77
N ASP A 191 18.87 -6.45 -13.69
CA ASP A 191 20.03 -5.81 -13.03
C ASP A 191 20.41 -4.48 -13.70
N MET A 192 20.25 -4.38 -15.04
CA MET A 192 20.52 -3.16 -15.79
C MET A 192 19.55 -2.00 -15.49
N VAL A 193 18.34 -2.31 -15.02
CA VAL A 193 17.26 -1.32 -14.83
C VAL A 193 16.71 -1.25 -13.41
N LYS A 194 17.25 -2.02 -12.46
CA LYS A 194 16.74 -2.15 -11.08
C LYS A 194 16.48 -0.83 -10.36
N ASP A 195 17.30 0.19 -10.61
CA ASP A 195 17.15 1.53 -10.00
C ASP A 195 15.98 2.36 -10.57
N GLN A 196 15.25 1.80 -11.54
CA GLN A 196 14.22 2.48 -12.32
C GLN A 196 12.86 1.75 -12.31
N THR A 197 12.71 0.70 -11.48
CA THR A 197 11.52 -0.15 -11.42
C THR A 197 10.41 0.37 -10.50
N GLY A 198 10.51 1.64 -10.08
CA GLY A 198 9.48 2.34 -9.30
C GLY A 198 9.69 2.36 -7.78
N PHE A 199 10.77 1.75 -7.29
CA PHE A 199 11.12 1.73 -5.86
C PHE A 199 12.01 2.90 -5.42
N ARG A 200 12.49 3.75 -6.35
CA ARG A 200 13.31 4.90 -5.98
C ARG A 200 12.54 5.82 -5.04
N ASN A 201 13.22 6.37 -4.04
CA ASN A 201 12.65 7.25 -3.04
C ASN A 201 11.51 6.62 -2.21
N SER A 202 11.27 5.30 -2.23
CA SER A 202 10.19 4.65 -1.47
C SER A 202 10.21 5.00 0.02
N HIS A 203 11.41 5.13 0.59
CA HIS A 203 11.67 5.50 1.97
C HIS A 203 11.27 6.94 2.36
N ILE A 204 11.27 7.88 1.40
CA ILE A 204 10.84 9.27 1.62
C ILE A 204 9.46 9.58 1.06
N ARG A 205 8.94 8.79 0.12
CA ARG A 205 7.72 9.12 -0.61
C ARG A 205 6.51 9.25 0.31
N GLU A 206 6.31 8.28 1.20
CA GLU A 206 5.22 8.29 2.17
C GLU A 206 5.39 9.45 3.19
N ILE A 207 6.64 9.79 3.56
CA ILE A 207 6.95 10.94 4.44
C ILE A 207 6.56 12.26 3.78
N GLU A 208 7.04 12.49 2.56
CA GLU A 208 6.79 13.72 1.79
C GLU A 208 5.29 13.87 1.46
N LEU A 209 4.59 12.76 1.22
CA LEU A 209 3.14 12.78 1.03
C LEU A 209 2.38 13.06 2.32
N ALA A 210 2.85 12.59 3.48
CA ALA A 210 2.27 12.96 4.77
C ALA A 210 2.39 14.48 5.00
N GLU A 211 3.56 15.06 4.71
CA GLU A 211 3.78 16.50 4.80
C GLU A 211 2.90 17.28 3.81
N LEU A 212 2.84 16.83 2.55
CA LEU A 212 1.97 17.43 1.54
C LEU A 212 0.52 17.39 2.00
N SER A 213 0.05 16.27 2.53
CA SER A 213 -1.32 16.09 3.04
C SER A 213 -1.66 17.15 4.09
N TRP A 214 -0.74 17.44 5.03
CA TRP A 214 -0.93 18.50 6.02
C TRP A 214 -1.00 19.90 5.41
N GLN A 215 -0.27 20.15 4.31
CA GLN A 215 -0.25 21.44 3.64
C GLN A 215 -1.51 21.67 2.79
N VAL A 216 -1.97 20.65 2.08
CA VAL A 216 -3.08 20.78 1.12
C VAL A 216 -4.45 20.45 1.73
N GLY A 217 -4.49 19.63 2.77
CA GLY A 217 -5.71 19.13 3.39
C GLY A 217 -6.65 18.46 2.38
N GLY A 218 -7.96 18.56 2.64
CA GLY A 218 -8.98 18.21 1.66
C GLY A 218 -9.16 16.71 1.47
N ALA A 219 -9.28 16.27 0.21
CA ALA A 219 -9.55 14.87 -0.10
C ALA A 219 -8.35 13.95 0.21
N MET A 220 -7.11 14.44 0.03
CA MET A 220 -5.89 13.72 0.40
C MET A 220 -5.81 13.46 1.91
N GLU A 221 -5.96 14.49 2.74
CA GLU A 221 -6.00 14.31 4.21
C GLU A 221 -7.17 13.42 4.63
N SER A 222 -8.30 13.57 3.95
CA SER A 222 -9.52 12.82 4.23
C SER A 222 -9.36 11.31 4.02
N ILE A 223 -8.68 10.90 2.95
CA ILE A 223 -8.50 9.49 2.55
C ILE A 223 -7.28 8.85 3.22
N SER A 224 -6.23 9.61 3.56
CA SER A 224 -5.02 9.03 4.14
C SER A 224 -5.20 8.60 5.60
N THR A 225 -4.42 7.61 6.02
CA THR A 225 -4.16 7.33 7.45
C THR A 225 -3.60 8.56 8.14
N LYS A 226 -4.05 8.84 9.35
CA LYS A 226 -3.58 10.00 10.11
C LYS A 226 -2.11 9.81 10.48
N VAL A 227 -1.27 10.72 10.01
CA VAL A 227 0.15 10.78 10.39
C VAL A 227 0.31 11.83 11.47
N TYR A 228 0.73 11.41 12.65
CA TYR A 228 0.97 12.28 13.80
C TYR A 228 2.32 12.97 13.73
N ASN A 229 3.34 12.25 13.24
CA ASN A 229 4.70 12.77 13.15
C ASN A 229 5.49 12.02 12.08
N VAL A 230 6.55 12.64 11.56
CA VAL A 230 7.53 12.01 10.68
C VAL A 230 8.92 12.19 11.27
N LEU A 231 9.77 11.19 11.08
CA LEU A 231 11.18 11.24 11.44
C LEU A 231 11.99 11.06 10.18
N ARG A 232 12.77 12.08 9.81
CA ARG A 232 13.69 12.05 8.69
C ARG A 232 15.05 12.52 9.15
N ASN A 233 16.05 11.65 9.04
CA ASN A 233 17.44 11.98 9.28
C ASN A 233 18.32 11.35 8.20
N ASP A 234 18.54 12.11 7.13
CA ASP A 234 19.31 11.66 5.96
C ASP A 234 20.75 11.28 6.33
N SER A 235 21.36 11.99 7.29
CA SER A 235 22.74 11.73 7.73
C SER A 235 22.90 10.38 8.45
N GLN A 236 21.85 9.91 9.11
CA GLN A 236 21.81 8.61 9.80
C GLN A 236 20.99 7.56 9.03
N GLN A 237 20.51 7.89 7.83
CA GLN A 237 19.62 7.06 7.03
C GLN A 237 18.40 6.53 7.80
N LEU A 238 17.81 7.39 8.65
CA LEU A 238 16.67 7.03 9.47
C LEU A 238 15.40 7.71 8.96
N TYR A 239 14.42 6.89 8.63
CA TYR A 239 13.15 7.31 8.07
C TYR A 239 12.03 6.57 8.81
N ALA A 240 11.10 7.30 9.41
CA ALA A 240 9.95 6.68 10.06
C ALA A 240 8.71 7.58 10.01
N LEU A 241 7.54 6.94 10.07
CA LEU A 241 6.25 7.62 10.25
C LEU A 241 5.63 7.19 11.56
N CYS A 242 5.04 8.13 12.30
CA CYS A 242 4.15 7.84 13.41
C CYS A 242 2.70 7.96 12.93
N LEU A 243 2.01 6.83 12.85
CA LEU A 243 0.67 6.69 12.31
C LEU A 243 -0.34 6.47 13.43
N GLU A 244 -1.61 6.79 13.16
CA GLU A 244 -2.70 6.27 13.99
C GLU A 244 -2.72 4.74 13.99
N TYR A 245 -3.10 4.19 15.14
CA TYR A 245 -3.34 2.76 15.27
C TYR A 245 -4.75 2.44 14.77
N LEU A 246 -4.81 1.62 13.72
CA LEU A 246 -6.05 1.11 13.13
C LEU A 246 -6.28 -0.29 13.69
N ASP A 247 -7.35 -0.47 14.47
CA ASP A 247 -7.60 -1.68 15.25
C ASP A 247 -9.03 -2.20 15.04
N PRO A 248 -9.23 -3.26 14.25
CA PRO A 248 -10.56 -3.82 14.01
C PRO A 248 -11.29 -4.24 15.29
N SER A 249 -10.55 -4.64 16.34
CA SER A 249 -11.13 -5.09 17.62
C SER A 249 -11.87 -3.97 18.36
N GLN A 250 -11.54 -2.71 18.06
CA GLN A 250 -12.21 -1.53 18.61
C GLN A 250 -13.48 -1.15 17.83
N GLY A 251 -13.81 -1.87 16.76
CA GLY A 251 -15.00 -1.63 15.94
C GLY A 251 -15.00 -0.28 15.21
N ASN A 252 -13.84 0.38 15.12
CA ASN A 252 -13.68 1.68 14.49
C ASN A 252 -13.29 1.59 13.00
N ILE A 253 -12.99 0.38 12.50
CA ILE A 253 -12.67 0.10 11.11
C ILE A 253 -13.26 -1.25 10.67
N THR A 254 -13.36 -1.44 9.36
CA THR A 254 -13.77 -2.70 8.70
C THR A 254 -12.93 -2.93 7.44
N HIS A 255 -13.01 -4.14 6.88
CA HIS A 255 -12.36 -4.54 5.62
C HIS A 255 -10.83 -4.57 5.63
N MET A 256 -10.19 -4.26 6.75
CA MET A 256 -8.74 -4.38 6.91
C MET A 256 -8.30 -5.82 6.66
N ASN A 257 -7.24 -6.02 5.89
CA ASN A 257 -6.67 -7.33 5.54
C ASN A 257 -7.67 -8.32 4.92
N SER A 258 -8.67 -7.81 4.20
CA SER A 258 -9.75 -8.63 3.63
C SER A 258 -9.44 -9.19 2.25
N THR A 259 -8.17 -9.33 1.86
CA THR A 259 -7.80 -9.74 0.49
C THR A 259 -8.29 -11.14 0.15
N ASP A 260 -8.15 -12.11 1.05
CA ASP A 260 -8.58 -13.49 0.80
C ASP A 260 -10.10 -13.63 0.85
N THR A 261 -10.77 -12.84 1.68
CA THR A 261 -12.23 -12.82 1.85
C THR A 261 -12.93 -11.75 1.00
N ALA A 262 -12.22 -11.10 0.07
CA ALA A 262 -12.68 -9.86 -0.55
C ALA A 262 -14.04 -10.00 -1.25
N LEU A 263 -14.31 -11.16 -1.85
CA LEU A 263 -15.54 -11.42 -2.59
C LEU A 263 -16.80 -11.48 -1.72
N THR A 264 -16.65 -11.75 -0.42
CA THR A 264 -17.76 -11.80 0.54
C THR A 264 -17.77 -10.59 1.46
N SER A 265 -16.61 -9.99 1.73
CA SER A 265 -16.49 -8.83 2.61
C SER A 265 -16.91 -7.53 1.93
N TRP A 266 -16.60 -7.32 0.65
CA TRP A 266 -16.87 -6.05 -0.03
C TRP A 266 -18.23 -6.04 -0.73
N SER A 267 -19.17 -5.27 -0.20
CA SER A 267 -20.47 -5.08 -0.86
C SER A 267 -20.39 -4.07 -2.01
N SER A 268 -21.40 -4.06 -2.87
CA SER A 268 -21.52 -3.02 -3.91
C SER A 268 -21.50 -1.61 -3.31
N ASN A 269 -22.09 -1.39 -2.12
CA ASN A 269 -22.09 -0.08 -1.47
C ASN A 269 -20.68 0.33 -1.04
N ASP A 270 -19.88 -0.61 -0.53
CA ASP A 270 -18.49 -0.37 -0.15
C ASP A 270 -17.67 0.01 -1.39
N ILE A 271 -17.82 -0.71 -2.50
CA ILE A 271 -17.14 -0.43 -3.77
C ILE A 271 -17.50 0.97 -4.27
N HIS A 272 -18.79 1.35 -4.27
CA HIS A 272 -19.21 2.71 -4.64
C HIS A 272 -18.61 3.78 -3.72
N LEU A 273 -18.57 3.54 -2.41
CA LEU A 273 -17.97 4.47 -1.44
C LEU A 273 -16.48 4.67 -1.74
N VAL A 274 -15.73 3.59 -1.93
CA VAL A 274 -14.31 3.63 -2.26
C VAL A 274 -14.07 4.44 -3.52
N LEU A 275 -14.79 4.12 -4.60
CA LEU A 275 -14.61 4.78 -5.89
C LEU A 275 -14.98 6.27 -5.84
N ARG A 276 -15.99 6.65 -5.05
CA ARG A 276 -16.37 8.05 -4.85
C ARG A 276 -15.30 8.85 -4.10
N GLU A 277 -14.73 8.28 -3.05
CA GLU A 277 -13.71 8.95 -2.24
C GLU A 277 -12.35 8.98 -2.96
N LEU A 278 -11.99 7.90 -3.63
CA LEU A 278 -10.84 7.85 -4.54
C LEU A 278 -10.98 8.88 -5.68
N ALA A 279 -12.16 9.02 -6.27
CA ALA A 279 -12.42 10.04 -7.28
C ALA A 279 -12.27 11.48 -6.73
N SER A 280 -12.61 11.70 -5.46
CA SER A 280 -12.42 13.00 -4.81
C SER A 280 -10.94 13.31 -4.58
N PHE A 281 -10.15 12.30 -4.20
CA PHE A 281 -8.69 12.38 -4.10
C PHE A 281 -8.06 12.69 -5.47
N HIS A 282 -8.38 11.90 -6.50
CA HIS A 282 -7.88 12.13 -7.87
C HIS A 282 -8.25 13.54 -8.38
N ALA A 283 -9.48 14.01 -8.13
CA ALA A 283 -9.88 15.35 -8.55
C ALA A 283 -8.98 16.46 -8.00
N GLN A 284 -8.45 16.30 -6.77
CA GLN A 284 -7.63 17.31 -6.09
C GLN A 284 -6.33 17.62 -6.82
N PHE A 285 -5.80 16.68 -7.60
CA PHE A 285 -4.55 16.82 -8.36
C PHE A 285 -4.78 16.76 -9.88
N LEU A 286 -5.99 16.44 -10.33
CA LEU A 286 -6.33 16.38 -11.75
C LEU A 286 -6.15 17.74 -12.44
N GLY A 287 -5.42 17.75 -13.57
CA GLY A 287 -5.11 18.97 -14.32
C GLY A 287 -4.01 19.83 -13.70
N GLN A 288 -3.38 19.38 -12.62
CA GLN A 288 -2.19 19.98 -12.03
C GLN A 288 -0.97 19.09 -12.30
N GLU A 289 -0.90 18.51 -13.50
CA GLU A 289 0.12 17.52 -13.84
C GLU A 289 1.53 18.07 -13.66
N ASP A 290 1.82 19.28 -14.13
CA ASP A 290 3.12 19.95 -13.93
C ASP A 290 3.49 20.08 -12.45
N ARG A 291 2.51 20.30 -11.56
CA ARG A 291 2.73 20.36 -10.12
C ARG A 291 3.12 18.99 -9.57
N VAL A 292 2.43 17.92 -9.99
CA VAL A 292 2.74 16.55 -9.54
C VAL A 292 4.09 16.09 -10.10
N LEU A 293 4.37 16.35 -11.39
CA LEU A 293 5.65 16.06 -12.03
C LEU A 293 6.81 16.85 -11.40
N GLY A 294 6.54 18.02 -10.83
CA GLY A 294 7.51 18.82 -10.09
C GLY A 294 7.88 18.26 -8.71
N MET A 295 7.15 17.25 -8.20
CA MET A 295 7.45 16.61 -6.91
C MET A 295 8.58 15.59 -7.11
N THR A 296 9.83 16.02 -6.90
CA THR A 296 11.03 15.22 -7.19
C THR A 296 11.17 13.93 -6.38
N PHE A 297 10.40 13.79 -5.30
CA PHE A 297 10.34 12.58 -4.48
C PHE A 297 9.40 11.51 -5.07
N LEU A 298 8.51 11.86 -6.00
CA LEU A 298 7.63 10.91 -6.68
C LEU A 298 8.34 10.22 -7.84
N GLU A 299 7.89 8.99 -8.12
CA GLU A 299 8.17 8.36 -9.40
C GLU A 299 7.32 9.00 -10.50
N THR A 300 7.92 9.08 -11.69
CA THR A 300 7.26 9.63 -12.87
C THR A 300 7.41 8.65 -14.03
N PRO A 301 6.49 7.67 -14.12
CA PRO A 301 6.43 6.80 -15.29
C PRO A 301 6.25 7.62 -16.57
N THR A 302 7.13 7.37 -17.54
CA THR A 302 7.09 8.02 -18.86
C THR A 302 7.22 6.97 -19.95
N ARG A 303 6.79 7.32 -21.15
CA ARG A 303 7.02 6.53 -22.37
C ARG A 303 8.50 6.18 -22.56
N SER A 304 9.39 7.14 -22.33
CA SER A 304 10.84 6.92 -22.44
C SER A 304 11.34 5.90 -21.42
N LEU A 305 10.87 6.01 -20.18
CA LEU A 305 11.21 5.05 -19.12
C LEU A 305 10.69 3.65 -19.48
N MET A 306 9.45 3.54 -19.96
CA MET A 306 8.85 2.24 -20.28
C MET A 306 9.54 1.55 -21.44
N LYS A 307 10.02 2.31 -22.42
CA LYS A 307 10.88 1.78 -23.49
C LYS A 307 12.17 1.19 -22.94
N LEU A 308 12.75 1.80 -21.91
CA LEU A 308 13.96 1.33 -21.24
C LEU A 308 13.68 0.08 -20.38
N LEU A 309 12.57 0.07 -19.64
CA LEU A 309 12.20 -1.05 -18.77
C LEU A 309 11.72 -2.29 -19.54
N ARG A 310 11.24 -2.12 -20.78
CA ARG A 310 10.58 -3.18 -21.56
C ARG A 310 11.34 -4.52 -21.57
N PRO A 311 12.65 -4.61 -21.88
CA PRO A 311 13.34 -5.90 -21.92
C PRO A 311 13.25 -6.69 -20.61
N ALA A 312 13.43 -6.00 -19.47
CA ALA A 312 13.36 -6.63 -18.15
C ALA A 312 11.95 -7.15 -17.82
N TYR A 313 10.90 -6.39 -18.14
CA TYR A 313 9.53 -6.85 -17.90
C TYR A 313 9.09 -7.95 -18.88
N GLU A 314 9.56 -7.94 -20.13
CA GLU A 314 9.32 -9.05 -21.06
C GLU A 314 9.98 -10.33 -20.54
N ALA A 315 11.21 -10.25 -20.05
CA ALA A 315 11.91 -11.38 -19.44
C ALA A 315 11.19 -11.87 -18.18
N MET A 316 10.74 -10.97 -17.31
CA MET A 316 9.94 -11.29 -16.13
C MET A 316 8.65 -12.05 -16.46
N VAL A 317 7.86 -11.56 -17.43
CA VAL A 317 6.61 -12.21 -17.87
C VAL A 317 6.88 -13.61 -18.43
N LYS A 318 7.92 -13.77 -19.25
CA LYS A 318 8.33 -15.08 -19.79
C LYS A 318 8.77 -16.04 -18.68
N THR A 319 9.52 -15.56 -17.70
CA THR A 319 9.98 -16.36 -16.55
C THR A 319 8.80 -16.79 -15.68
N ASN A 320 7.85 -15.90 -15.38
CA ASN A 320 6.62 -16.26 -14.66
C ASN A 320 5.83 -17.36 -15.39
N ARG A 321 5.63 -17.25 -16.71
CA ARG A 321 4.97 -18.29 -17.51
C ARG A 321 5.73 -19.62 -17.48
N LYS A 322 7.06 -19.58 -17.56
CA LYS A 322 7.92 -20.76 -17.54
C LYS A 322 7.84 -21.48 -16.19
N ASN A 323 7.90 -20.73 -15.09
CA ASN A 323 7.96 -21.28 -13.74
C ASN A 323 6.58 -21.70 -13.23
N GLU A 324 5.55 -20.91 -13.55
CA GLU A 324 4.17 -21.09 -13.05
C GLU A 324 3.14 -21.10 -14.21
N PRO A 325 3.22 -22.08 -15.14
CA PRO A 325 2.32 -22.13 -16.30
C PRO A 325 0.85 -22.40 -15.94
N ALA A 326 0.56 -22.84 -14.71
CA ALA A 326 -0.81 -22.97 -14.22
C ALA A 326 -1.40 -21.60 -13.81
N LEU A 327 -0.57 -20.69 -13.29
CA LEU A 327 -0.99 -19.36 -12.85
C LEU A 327 -0.99 -18.35 -13.99
N PHE A 328 0.08 -18.32 -14.78
CA PHE A 328 0.22 -17.40 -15.89
C PHE A 328 -0.20 -18.11 -17.17
N SER A 329 -1.47 -18.01 -17.58
CA SER A 329 -1.95 -18.67 -18.79
C SER A 329 -1.27 -18.15 -20.07
N GLN A 330 -1.39 -18.89 -21.17
CA GLN A 330 -0.89 -18.44 -22.47
C GLN A 330 -1.54 -17.12 -22.90
N PHE A 331 -2.87 -17.00 -22.75
CA PHE A 331 -3.61 -15.79 -23.13
C PHE A 331 -3.16 -14.57 -22.34
N LEU A 332 -3.02 -14.72 -21.01
CA LEU A 332 -2.58 -13.63 -20.15
C LEU A 332 -1.16 -13.19 -20.49
N THR A 333 -0.26 -14.16 -20.67
CA THR A 333 1.14 -13.93 -21.07
C THR A 333 1.22 -13.19 -22.40
N ASP A 334 0.50 -13.65 -23.43
CA ASP A 334 0.48 -13.01 -24.75
C ASP A 334 -0.09 -11.59 -24.68
N SER A 335 -1.08 -11.35 -23.83
CA SER A 335 -1.66 -10.01 -23.62
C SER A 335 -0.66 -9.06 -22.96
N MET A 336 0.08 -9.52 -21.95
CA MET A 336 1.13 -8.74 -21.29
C MET A 336 2.29 -8.43 -22.26
N LEU A 337 2.72 -9.43 -23.05
CA LEU A 337 3.79 -9.25 -24.03
C LEU A 337 3.39 -8.32 -25.18
N ASP A 338 2.15 -8.40 -25.69
CA ASP A 338 1.64 -7.44 -26.69
C ASP A 338 1.63 -6.01 -26.14
N PHE A 339 1.24 -5.83 -24.87
CA PHE A 339 1.31 -4.52 -24.21
C PHE A 339 2.75 -3.99 -24.16
N LEU A 340 3.71 -4.82 -23.76
CA LEU A 340 5.11 -4.43 -23.63
C LEU A 340 5.74 -4.12 -25.00
N GLU A 341 5.52 -4.98 -26.00
CA GLU A 341 5.99 -4.78 -27.38
C GLU A 341 5.55 -3.42 -27.92
N HIS A 342 4.31 -3.05 -27.62
CA HIS A 342 3.64 -1.84 -28.11
C HIS A 342 3.50 -0.73 -27.07
N SER A 343 4.30 -0.80 -26.00
CA SER A 343 4.31 0.15 -24.91
C SER A 343 4.47 1.59 -25.39
N ASP A 344 5.24 1.82 -26.45
CA ASP A 344 5.43 3.13 -27.08
C ASP A 344 4.11 3.80 -27.53
N GLU A 345 3.19 3.04 -28.13
CA GLU A 345 1.87 3.53 -28.55
C GLU A 345 0.94 3.73 -27.36
N TYR A 346 0.90 2.74 -26.46
CA TYR A 346 0.01 2.79 -25.29
C TYR A 346 0.41 3.91 -24.33
N TRP A 347 1.70 4.11 -24.07
CA TRP A 347 2.19 5.21 -23.26
C TRP A 347 2.01 6.57 -23.91
N ALA A 348 2.08 6.65 -25.25
CA ALA A 348 1.70 7.88 -25.94
C ALA A 348 0.21 8.25 -25.73
N LYS A 349 -0.67 7.28 -25.49
CA LYS A 349 -2.07 7.52 -25.10
C LYS A 349 -2.20 7.87 -23.62
N ILE A 350 -1.42 7.21 -22.74
CA ILE A 350 -1.36 7.52 -21.31
C ILE A 350 -0.94 8.98 -21.09
N GLU A 351 0.18 9.41 -21.68
CA GLU A 351 0.73 10.76 -21.51
C GLU A 351 -0.14 11.88 -22.12
N LYS A 352 -1.06 11.53 -23.03
CA LYS A 352 -2.05 12.48 -23.57
C LYS A 352 -3.35 12.52 -22.76
N SER A 353 -3.56 11.53 -21.90
CA SER A 353 -4.76 11.44 -21.07
C SER A 353 -4.58 12.25 -19.79
N PRO A 354 -5.65 12.80 -19.18
CA PRO A 354 -5.52 13.51 -17.92
C PRO A 354 -4.92 12.61 -16.82
N ARG A 355 -3.75 13.00 -16.30
CA ARG A 355 -3.08 12.32 -15.18
C ARG A 355 -3.29 13.08 -13.87
N THR A 356 -3.10 12.37 -12.77
CA THR A 356 -3.23 12.85 -11.41
C THR A 356 -2.21 12.15 -10.51
N LEU A 357 -2.04 12.64 -9.29
CA LEU A 357 -1.48 11.82 -8.22
C LEU A 357 -2.40 10.61 -7.98
N ILE A 358 -1.82 9.41 -7.97
CA ILE A 358 -2.48 8.14 -7.63
C ILE A 358 -1.78 7.49 -6.43
N HIS A 359 -2.44 6.53 -5.79
CA HIS A 359 -1.86 5.71 -4.73
C HIS A 359 -0.81 4.73 -5.27
N GLY A 360 -1.03 4.13 -6.44
CA GLY A 360 -0.03 3.29 -7.14
C GLY A 360 0.07 1.83 -6.67
N ASP A 361 -0.52 1.50 -5.53
CA ASP A 361 -0.74 0.13 -5.02
C ASP A 361 -2.14 0.02 -4.39
N PHE A 362 -3.18 0.49 -5.08
CA PHE A 362 -4.52 0.66 -4.51
C PHE A 362 -5.33 -0.64 -4.54
N ASN A 363 -5.12 -1.50 -3.55
CA ASN A 363 -5.79 -2.79 -3.39
C ASN A 363 -6.23 -3.02 -1.93
N THR A 364 -6.95 -4.12 -1.68
CA THR A 364 -7.56 -4.41 -0.36
C THR A 364 -6.56 -4.64 0.78
N ARG A 365 -5.27 -4.81 0.48
CA ARG A 365 -4.20 -4.86 1.50
C ARG A 365 -3.91 -3.47 2.07
N ASN A 366 -4.12 -2.42 1.28
CA ASN A 366 -3.67 -1.05 1.55
C ASN A 366 -4.81 -0.08 1.86
N ILE A 367 -6.03 -0.59 2.06
CA ILE A 367 -7.20 0.21 2.39
C ILE A 367 -8.09 -0.48 3.43
N CYS A 368 -8.79 0.32 4.21
CA CYS A 368 -9.89 -0.10 5.07
C CYS A 368 -11.01 0.96 5.07
N LEU A 369 -12.13 0.64 5.69
CA LEU A 369 -13.23 1.61 5.90
C LEU A 369 -13.32 1.98 7.38
N ARG A 370 -13.05 3.25 7.71
CA ARG A 370 -13.29 3.82 9.03
C ARG A 370 -14.79 3.92 9.27
N LEU A 371 -15.21 3.53 10.47
CA LEU A 371 -16.58 3.65 10.94
C LEU A 371 -16.71 4.83 11.89
N ASN A 372 -17.77 5.61 11.71
CA ASN A 372 -18.17 6.57 12.71
C ASN A 372 -19.05 5.93 13.77
N PRO A 373 -18.59 5.80 15.04
CA PRO A 373 -19.34 5.08 16.06
C PRO A 373 -20.67 5.79 16.39
N ASN A 374 -20.75 7.11 16.17
CA ASN A 374 -21.95 7.88 16.47
C ASN A 374 -22.99 7.84 15.35
N THR A 375 -22.56 7.69 14.09
CA THR A 375 -23.47 7.80 12.93
C THR A 375 -23.54 6.53 12.08
N GLY A 376 -22.65 5.58 12.29
CA GLY A 376 -22.43 4.41 11.42
C GLY A 376 -21.84 4.77 10.05
N ALA A 377 -21.53 6.04 9.78
CA ALA A 377 -21.01 6.46 8.48
C ALA A 377 -19.63 5.86 8.23
N GLN A 378 -19.44 5.28 7.06
CA GLN A 378 -18.15 4.77 6.59
C GLN A 378 -17.37 5.85 5.86
N LYS A 379 -16.04 5.73 5.91
CA LYS A 379 -15.10 6.55 5.16
C LYS A 379 -13.89 5.74 4.76
N LEU A 380 -13.39 5.92 3.55
CA LEU A 380 -12.18 5.27 3.08
C LEU A 380 -10.95 5.77 3.86
N CYS A 381 -10.08 4.83 4.21
CA CYS A 381 -8.75 5.07 4.74
C CYS A 381 -7.74 4.26 3.93
N ALA A 382 -6.81 4.94 3.28
CA ALA A 382 -5.73 4.36 2.49
C ALA A 382 -4.37 4.62 3.17
N TYR A 383 -3.55 3.59 3.20
CA TYR A 383 -2.23 3.56 3.82
C TYR A 383 -1.21 2.93 2.88
N ASP A 384 0.07 3.13 3.20
CA ASP A 384 1.19 2.68 2.40
C ASP A 384 1.34 3.39 1.04
N TRP A 385 1.53 4.70 1.13
CA TRP A 385 1.66 5.59 -0.04
C TRP A 385 3.05 5.53 -0.70
N GLU A 386 3.86 4.50 -0.40
CA GLU A 386 5.25 4.41 -0.84
C GLU A 386 5.40 4.22 -2.36
N LEU A 387 4.32 3.83 -3.05
CA LEU A 387 4.28 3.61 -4.49
C LEU A 387 3.50 4.67 -5.26
N ALA A 388 3.07 5.74 -4.59
CA ALA A 388 2.38 6.84 -5.23
C ALA A 388 3.18 7.44 -6.39
N CYS A 389 2.49 7.90 -7.44
CA CYS A 389 3.12 8.48 -8.62
C CYS A 389 2.13 9.34 -9.41
N CYS A 390 2.63 10.01 -10.46
CA CYS A 390 1.78 10.67 -11.43
C CYS A 390 1.33 9.69 -12.52
N HIS A 391 0.04 9.36 -12.56
CA HIS A 391 -0.50 8.39 -13.53
C HIS A 391 -1.98 8.64 -13.86
N LEU A 392 -2.53 7.76 -14.70
CA LEU A 392 -3.97 7.67 -14.96
C LEU A 392 -4.76 7.38 -13.67
N PRO A 393 -5.87 8.11 -13.39
CA PRO A 393 -6.73 7.78 -12.26
C PRO A 393 -7.36 6.39 -12.36
N GLN A 394 -7.49 5.84 -13.56
CA GLN A 394 -8.01 4.48 -13.79
C GLN A 394 -7.07 3.40 -13.23
N ARG A 395 -5.78 3.70 -13.01
CA ARG A 395 -4.79 2.71 -12.58
C ARG A 395 -5.08 2.18 -11.17
N ASP A 396 -5.48 3.05 -10.24
CA ASP A 396 -5.95 2.66 -8.91
C ASP A 396 -7.29 1.93 -8.99
N VAL A 397 -8.18 2.36 -9.90
CA VAL A 397 -9.52 1.76 -10.07
C VAL A 397 -9.42 0.32 -10.54
N VAL A 398 -8.66 0.05 -11.60
CA VAL A 398 -8.56 -1.31 -12.15
C VAL A 398 -7.87 -2.27 -11.18
N GLU A 399 -6.89 -1.78 -10.43
CA GLU A 399 -6.24 -2.59 -9.40
C GLU A 399 -7.21 -2.94 -8.28
N PHE A 400 -7.94 -1.97 -7.72
CA PHE A 400 -8.93 -2.25 -6.69
C PHE A 400 -10.01 -3.22 -7.18
N LEU A 401 -10.56 -3.00 -8.38
CA LEU A 401 -11.57 -3.87 -8.97
C LEU A 401 -11.06 -5.30 -9.22
N SER A 402 -9.79 -5.47 -9.57
CA SER A 402 -9.16 -6.80 -9.66
C SER A 402 -9.16 -7.54 -8.33
N PHE A 403 -9.15 -6.83 -7.20
CA PHE A 403 -9.14 -7.43 -5.87
C PHE A 403 -10.53 -7.73 -5.30
N VAL A 404 -11.54 -6.91 -5.62
CA VAL A 404 -12.89 -7.04 -5.00
C VAL A 404 -13.93 -7.71 -5.89
N LEU A 405 -13.72 -7.78 -7.21
CA LEU A 405 -14.67 -8.43 -8.11
C LEU A 405 -14.29 -9.89 -8.38
N PRO A 406 -15.28 -10.79 -8.55
CA PRO A 406 -15.00 -12.15 -8.96
C PRO A 406 -14.54 -12.22 -10.42
N PRO A 407 -13.77 -13.27 -10.80
CA PRO A 407 -13.46 -13.54 -12.20
C PRO A 407 -14.72 -13.58 -13.05
N GLY A 408 -14.69 -12.88 -14.19
CA GLY A 408 -15.86 -12.80 -15.07
C GLY A 408 -17.02 -11.95 -14.52
N SER A 409 -16.78 -11.03 -13.58
CA SER A 409 -17.79 -10.01 -13.23
C SER A 409 -18.15 -9.15 -14.45
N ASN A 410 -19.44 -8.86 -14.63
CA ASN A 410 -19.94 -7.92 -15.64
C ASN A 410 -20.05 -6.48 -15.11
N GLU A 411 -19.72 -6.25 -13.84
CA GLU A 411 -19.90 -4.96 -13.17
C GLU A 411 -18.74 -3.98 -13.39
N TRP A 412 -17.62 -4.43 -13.97
CA TRP A 412 -16.46 -3.57 -14.27
C TRP A 412 -16.85 -2.30 -15.02
N ALA A 413 -17.70 -2.42 -16.05
CA ALA A 413 -18.12 -1.28 -16.85
C ALA A 413 -18.94 -0.27 -16.04
N HIS A 414 -19.78 -0.77 -15.14
CA HIS A 414 -20.58 0.03 -14.22
C HIS A 414 -19.68 0.81 -13.25
N TYR A 415 -18.74 0.14 -12.58
CA TYR A 415 -17.87 0.77 -11.59
C TYR A 415 -16.86 1.77 -12.20
N ILE A 416 -16.31 1.46 -13.38
CA ILE A 416 -15.43 2.40 -14.11
C ILE A 416 -16.21 3.66 -14.51
N GLU A 417 -17.45 3.52 -15.01
CA GLU A 417 -18.29 4.67 -15.34
C GLU A 417 -18.70 5.46 -14.09
N TYR A 418 -19.03 4.77 -13.00
CA TYR A 418 -19.32 5.41 -11.72
C TYR A 418 -18.16 6.28 -11.25
N HIS A 419 -16.93 5.74 -11.27
CA HIS A 419 -15.73 6.49 -10.92
C HIS A 419 -15.54 7.71 -11.83
N ARG A 420 -15.73 7.58 -13.15
CA ARG A 420 -15.65 8.70 -14.11
C ARG A 420 -16.62 9.83 -13.77
N LEU A 421 -17.87 9.48 -13.43
CA LEU A 421 -18.90 10.44 -13.07
C LEU A 421 -18.58 11.11 -11.72
N ALA A 422 -18.14 10.34 -10.73
CA ALA A 422 -17.71 10.86 -9.44
C ALA A 422 -16.52 11.82 -9.57
N LEU A 423 -15.52 11.46 -10.39
CA LEU A 423 -14.34 12.28 -10.66
C LEU A 423 -14.73 13.62 -11.30
N LYS A 424 -15.62 13.57 -12.29
CA LYS A 424 -16.17 14.75 -12.94
C LYS A 424 -16.94 15.65 -11.97
N ALA A 425 -17.71 15.07 -11.07
CA ALA A 425 -18.45 15.83 -10.06
C ALA A 425 -17.49 16.49 -9.05
N ALA A 426 -16.54 15.73 -8.50
CA ALA A 426 -15.56 16.23 -7.54
C ALA A 426 -14.69 17.36 -8.12
N TYR A 427 -14.18 17.20 -9.33
CA TYR A 427 -13.38 18.22 -10.01
C TYR A 427 -14.16 19.53 -10.23
N LYS A 428 -15.44 19.44 -10.62
CA LYS A 428 -16.31 20.62 -10.77
C LYS A 428 -16.51 21.35 -9.44
N SER A 429 -16.79 20.62 -8.37
CA SER A 429 -16.98 21.20 -7.03
C SER A 429 -15.73 21.93 -6.54
N GLN A 430 -14.55 21.35 -6.76
CA GLN A 430 -13.28 21.97 -6.37
C GLN A 430 -12.95 23.20 -7.22
N SER A 431 -13.20 23.15 -8.53
CA SER A 431 -12.98 24.28 -9.44
C SER A 431 -13.88 25.49 -9.16
N GLN A 432 -15.07 25.27 -8.60
CA GLN A 432 -15.96 26.35 -8.16
C GLN A 432 -15.56 26.95 -6.81
N ALA A 433 -14.92 26.15 -5.95
CA ALA A 433 -14.48 26.59 -4.63
C ALA A 433 -13.15 27.37 -4.68
N SER A 434 -12.27 27.08 -5.64
CA SER A 434 -11.00 27.80 -5.78
C SER A 434 -11.14 29.04 -6.67
N SER A 435 -10.68 30.19 -6.17
CA SER A 435 -10.54 31.42 -6.96
C SER A 435 -9.37 31.36 -7.96
N SER A 436 -8.53 30.30 -7.88
CA SER A 436 -7.45 30.05 -8.83
C SER A 436 -8.00 29.38 -10.09
N VAL A 437 -7.59 29.87 -11.26
CA VAL A 437 -7.94 29.29 -12.56
C VAL A 437 -7.24 27.93 -12.71
N SER A 438 -7.87 26.85 -12.23
CA SER A 438 -7.47 25.50 -12.65
C SER A 438 -7.69 25.40 -14.16
N PRO A 439 -6.73 24.86 -14.94
CA PRO A 439 -6.89 24.75 -16.38
C PRO A 439 -8.11 23.88 -16.69
N ALA A 440 -8.98 24.35 -17.59
CA ALA A 440 -10.20 23.65 -17.94
C ALA A 440 -9.87 22.31 -18.63
N ILE A 441 -10.11 21.20 -17.94
CA ILE A 441 -9.91 19.86 -18.50
C ILE A 441 -11.15 19.46 -19.31
N VAL A 442 -10.91 18.91 -20.50
CA VAL A 442 -11.94 18.20 -21.26
C VAL A 442 -12.10 16.81 -20.66
N PHE A 443 -13.23 16.57 -20.00
CA PHE A 443 -13.52 15.25 -19.45
C PHE A 443 -13.79 14.24 -20.56
N PRO A 444 -13.15 13.07 -20.53
CA PRO A 444 -13.35 12.03 -21.53
C PRO A 444 -14.80 11.53 -21.53
N SER A 445 -15.27 11.15 -22.71
CA SER A 445 -16.51 10.40 -22.89
C SER A 445 -16.43 9.03 -22.17
N PRO A 446 -17.57 8.38 -21.88
CA PRO A 446 -17.57 7.04 -21.31
C PRO A 446 -16.69 6.05 -22.08
N ARG A 447 -16.72 6.12 -23.42
CA ARG A 447 -15.93 5.25 -24.29
C ARG A 447 -14.43 5.52 -24.15
N GLU A 448 -13.99 6.77 -24.25
CA GLU A 448 -12.56 7.12 -24.11
C GLU A 448 -12.03 6.73 -22.73
N TYR A 449 -12.83 6.95 -21.68
CA TYR A 449 -12.44 6.58 -20.32
C TYR A 449 -12.27 5.06 -20.15
N MET A 450 -13.16 4.28 -20.77
CA MET A 450 -13.07 2.81 -20.80
C MET A 450 -11.87 2.32 -21.61
N GLU A 451 -11.59 2.93 -22.77
CA GLU A 451 -10.42 2.59 -23.58
C GLU A 451 -9.11 2.84 -22.79
N VAL A 452 -9.03 3.93 -22.04
CA VAL A 452 -7.89 4.22 -21.16
C VAL A 452 -7.85 3.30 -19.94
N ALA A 453 -9.00 2.92 -19.37
CA ALA A 453 -9.06 1.93 -18.29
C ALA A 453 -8.51 0.56 -18.72
N LYS A 454 -8.79 0.15 -19.97
CA LYS A 454 -8.24 -1.07 -20.55
C LYS A 454 -6.72 -1.03 -20.67
N ILE A 455 -6.16 0.12 -21.08
CA ILE A 455 -4.70 0.33 -21.08
C ILE A 455 -4.15 0.24 -19.66
N ALA A 456 -4.81 0.86 -18.68
CA ALA A 456 -4.39 0.79 -17.28
C ALA A 456 -4.43 -0.64 -16.71
N LEU A 457 -5.38 -1.48 -17.14
CA LEU A 457 -5.45 -2.89 -16.74
C LEU A 457 -4.29 -3.71 -17.34
N LEU A 458 -3.94 -3.46 -18.60
CA LEU A 458 -2.77 -4.10 -19.23
C LEU A 458 -1.45 -3.64 -18.59
N ASP A 459 -1.33 -2.35 -18.28
CA ASP A 459 -0.20 -1.80 -17.54
C ASP A 459 -0.06 -2.44 -16.15
N PHE A 460 -1.16 -2.50 -15.39
CA PHE A 460 -1.21 -3.21 -14.11
C PHE A 460 -0.79 -4.68 -14.25
N ALA A 461 -1.31 -5.38 -15.26
CA ALA A 461 -0.98 -6.78 -15.50
C ALA A 461 0.52 -6.96 -15.81
N ALA A 462 1.03 -6.25 -16.81
CA ALA A 462 2.38 -6.43 -17.32
C ALA A 462 3.47 -5.97 -16.33
N LEU A 463 3.16 -4.98 -15.47
CA LEU A 463 4.14 -4.44 -14.53
C LEU A 463 3.97 -5.00 -13.12
N ARG A 464 2.77 -4.87 -12.54
CA ARG A 464 2.53 -5.18 -11.13
C ARG A 464 2.18 -6.65 -10.88
N VAL A 465 1.28 -7.21 -11.67
CA VAL A 465 0.91 -8.62 -11.54
C VAL A 465 2.08 -9.53 -11.92
N ALA A 466 2.89 -9.15 -12.91
CA ALA A 466 4.15 -9.82 -13.20
C ALA A 466 5.09 -9.81 -11.97
N MET A 467 5.22 -8.68 -11.27
CA MET A 467 6.00 -8.62 -10.03
C MET A 467 5.42 -9.51 -8.92
N TYR A 468 4.09 -9.60 -8.79
CA TYR A 468 3.46 -10.55 -7.85
C TYR A 468 3.82 -12.00 -8.18
N GLY A 469 3.93 -12.36 -9.46
CA GLY A 469 4.41 -13.68 -9.88
C GLY A 469 5.82 -13.99 -9.38
N VAL A 470 6.72 -13.01 -9.47
CA VAL A 470 8.09 -13.14 -8.96
C VAL A 470 8.08 -13.29 -7.44
N SER A 471 7.36 -12.44 -6.72
CA SER A 471 7.26 -12.54 -5.25
C SER A 471 6.65 -13.87 -4.81
N ASN A 472 5.65 -14.38 -5.53
CA ASN A 472 4.97 -15.62 -5.22
C ASN A 472 5.88 -16.85 -5.29
N SER A 473 6.95 -16.82 -6.10
CA SER A 473 7.93 -17.92 -6.12
C SER A 473 8.77 -18.00 -4.85
N PHE A 474 8.76 -16.96 -4.01
CA PHE A 474 9.50 -16.90 -2.73
C PHE A 474 8.59 -16.93 -1.51
N LYS A 475 7.37 -16.37 -1.63
CA LYS A 475 6.33 -16.42 -0.61
C LYS A 475 4.99 -16.59 -1.30
N MET A 476 4.44 -17.80 -1.23
CA MET A 476 3.14 -18.08 -1.84
C MET A 476 2.04 -17.28 -1.16
N VAL A 477 1.08 -16.81 -1.96
CA VAL A 477 -0.09 -16.06 -1.51
C VAL A 477 -1.36 -16.60 -2.18
N ASP A 478 -2.35 -16.97 -1.37
CA ASP A 478 -3.54 -17.69 -1.85
C ASP A 478 -4.48 -16.84 -2.71
N TRP A 479 -4.43 -15.53 -2.55
CA TRP A 479 -5.23 -14.62 -3.37
C TRP A 479 -4.74 -14.48 -4.82
N LEU A 480 -3.46 -14.73 -5.11
CA LEU A 480 -2.88 -14.41 -6.43
C LEU A 480 -3.56 -15.15 -7.60
N PRO A 481 -3.86 -16.47 -7.53
CA PRO A 481 -4.59 -17.17 -8.59
C PRO A 481 -5.93 -16.50 -8.92
N ARG A 482 -6.66 -16.04 -7.90
CA ARG A 482 -7.95 -15.35 -8.07
C ARG A 482 -7.76 -14.00 -8.79
N ILE A 483 -6.75 -13.23 -8.42
CA ILE A 483 -6.45 -11.94 -9.06
C ILE A 483 -6.06 -12.14 -10.53
N LEU A 484 -5.18 -13.10 -10.83
CA LEU A 484 -4.79 -13.45 -12.20
C LEU A 484 -5.99 -13.82 -13.06
N ASN A 485 -6.87 -14.70 -12.56
CA ASN A 485 -8.10 -15.09 -13.25
C ASN A 485 -9.04 -13.89 -13.47
N THR A 486 -9.13 -12.98 -12.49
CA THR A 486 -9.97 -11.78 -12.61
C THR A 486 -9.46 -10.84 -13.69
N VAL A 487 -8.15 -10.57 -13.71
CA VAL A 487 -7.49 -9.76 -14.74
C VAL A 487 -7.67 -10.40 -16.13
N GLU A 488 -7.38 -11.69 -16.25
CA GLU A 488 -7.48 -12.42 -17.51
C GLU A 488 -8.90 -12.40 -18.09
N GLU A 489 -9.91 -12.76 -17.29
CA GLU A 489 -11.31 -12.77 -17.74
C GLU A 489 -11.77 -11.37 -18.15
N GLN A 490 -11.30 -10.33 -17.46
CA GLN A 490 -11.61 -8.97 -17.84
C GLN A 490 -10.92 -8.54 -19.14
N LEU A 491 -9.68 -8.92 -19.37
CA LEU A 491 -8.98 -8.69 -20.63
C LEU A 491 -9.67 -9.40 -21.80
N LYS A 492 -10.11 -10.65 -21.63
CA LYS A 492 -10.90 -11.38 -22.64
C LYS A 492 -12.17 -10.62 -23.02
N ARG A 493 -12.90 -10.10 -22.03
CA ARG A 493 -14.16 -9.36 -22.23
C ARG A 493 -13.96 -8.02 -22.90
N MET A 494 -12.92 -7.29 -22.50
CA MET A 494 -12.56 -6.02 -23.12
C MET A 494 -12.04 -6.20 -24.56
N GLY A 495 -11.74 -7.44 -24.97
CA GLY A 495 -11.24 -7.80 -26.28
C GLY A 495 -9.78 -7.39 -26.48
N PRO A 496 -9.16 -7.70 -27.63
CA PRO A 496 -7.80 -7.25 -27.92
C PRO A 496 -7.76 -5.72 -28.07
N MET A 497 -6.67 -5.07 -27.65
CA MET A 497 -6.50 -3.61 -27.80
C MET A 497 -6.40 -3.18 -29.26
N ARG A 498 -5.82 -4.07 -30.07
CA ARG A 498 -5.70 -3.92 -31.51
C ARG A 498 -6.66 -4.90 -32.15
N ALA A 499 -7.33 -4.50 -33.24
CA ALA A 499 -7.86 -5.49 -34.15
C ALA A 499 -6.70 -6.45 -34.49
N PRO A 500 -6.93 -7.76 -34.66
CA PRO A 500 -5.89 -8.63 -35.20
C PRO A 500 -5.37 -7.90 -36.42
N SER A 501 -4.12 -7.43 -36.38
CA SER A 501 -3.46 -6.98 -37.59
C SER A 501 -3.73 -8.08 -38.58
N ASP A 502 -4.12 -7.75 -39.81
CA ASP A 502 -4.03 -8.69 -40.91
C ASP A 502 -2.59 -9.19 -40.90
N LYS A 503 -2.32 -10.24 -40.12
CA LYS A 503 -1.21 -11.14 -40.31
C LYS A 503 -1.56 -11.65 -41.67
N ILE A 504 -0.96 -10.99 -42.66
CA ILE A 504 -0.87 -11.41 -44.04
C ILE A 504 -0.80 -12.92 -43.93
N ILE A 505 -1.92 -13.57 -44.29
CA ILE A 505 -1.97 -14.98 -44.51
C ILE A 505 -1.05 -15.12 -45.72
N HIS A 506 0.25 -15.23 -45.45
CA HIS A 506 1.19 -15.65 -46.45
C HIS A 506 0.79 -17.09 -46.73
N GLU A 507 0.06 -17.20 -47.83
CA GLU A 507 -0.36 -18.42 -48.48
C GLU A 507 0.70 -19.50 -48.32
N SER A 508 0.43 -20.46 -47.44
CA SER A 508 0.92 -21.81 -47.60
C SER A 508 0.03 -22.50 -48.63
N LYS A 509 0.23 -22.12 -49.90
CA LYS A 509 0.01 -23.00 -51.03
C LYS A 509 1.37 -23.44 -51.52
N LEU A 510 1.89 -24.49 -50.89
CA LEU A 510 2.88 -25.40 -51.47
C LEU A 510 2.33 -26.81 -51.38
#